data_AF-A0A1Y4WDH1-F1
#
_entry.id   AF-A0A1Y4WDH1-F1
#
_cell.length_a   1.000
_cell.length_b   1.000
_cell.length_c   1.000
_cell.angle_alpha   90.00
_cell.angle_beta   90.00
_cell.angle_gamma   90.00
#
_symmetry.space_group_name_H-M   'P 1'
#
loop_
_entity.id
_entity.type
_entity.pdbx_description
1 polymer ?
#
loop_
_entity_poly.entity_id
_entity_poly.type
_entity_poly.pdbx_seq_one_letter_code
_entity_poly.pdbx_strand_id
1 'polypeptide(L)'
;MKIYNKTNFGWGLFLTAIGLAMLATSIWTGFDIKGTILMAACLVLGATFLGRSLSHALSREDKLAELDERNRLVKLRSKSAALTWSQWLCLALLILSRLPVGLFGREICAALTIAFGLMYLILFVTELIALAYFDRKL
;
A
#
# COMPACT_ATOMS: atom_id res chain seq x y z
N MET A 1 20.47 6.10 -22.82
CA MET A 1 20.46 6.10 -21.33
C MET A 1 20.37 4.67 -20.83
N LYS A 2 21.21 4.26 -19.87
CA LYS A 2 21.12 2.93 -19.25
C LYS A 2 20.11 2.99 -18.09
N ILE A 3 19.16 2.07 -18.05
CA ILE A 3 18.18 1.94 -16.96
C ILE A 3 18.78 0.98 -15.93
N TYR A 4 19.05 1.48 -14.72
CA TYR A 4 19.74 0.69 -13.69
C TYR A 4 18.77 -0.04 -12.74
N ASN A 5 17.56 0.49 -12.57
CA ASN A 5 16.48 -0.14 -11.81
C ASN A 5 15.18 -0.19 -12.65
N LYS A 6 14.94 -1.34 -13.29
CA LYS A 6 13.76 -1.56 -14.15
C LYS A 6 12.44 -1.46 -13.39
N THR A 7 12.42 -1.83 -12.11
CA THR A 7 11.20 -1.83 -11.29
C THR A 7 10.77 -0.41 -10.94
N ASN A 8 11.69 0.42 -10.43
CA ASN A 8 11.39 1.83 -10.14
C ASN A 8 11.09 2.63 -11.42
N PHE A 9 11.72 2.28 -12.54
CA PHE A 9 11.42 2.87 -13.84
C PHE A 9 9.97 2.57 -14.28
N GLY A 10 9.51 1.32 -14.12
CA GLY A 10 8.13 0.94 -14.44
C GLY A 10 7.09 1.69 -13.61
N TRP A 11 7.30 1.78 -12.29
CA TRP A 11 6.42 2.56 -11.41
C TRP A 11 6.44 4.06 -11.73
N GLY A 12 7.61 4.63 -12.03
CA GLY A 12 7.71 6.02 -12.46
C GLY A 12 6.99 6.30 -13.78
N LEU A 13 7.11 5.40 -14.76
CA LEU A 13 6.42 5.51 -16.05
C LEU A 13 4.90 5.40 -15.87
N PHE A 14 4.44 4.47 -15.02
CA PHE A 14 3.03 4.29 -14.73
C PHE A 14 2.42 5.50 -14.03
N LEU A 15 3.08 6.04 -12.98
CA LEU A 15 2.59 7.24 -12.28
C LEU A 15 2.58 8.46 -13.20
N THR A 16 3.61 8.65 -14.01
CA THR A 16 3.63 9.78 -14.96
C THR A 16 2.54 9.65 -16.02
N ALA A 17 2.26 8.44 -16.52
CA ALA A 17 1.16 8.20 -17.45
C ALA A 17 -0.20 8.53 -16.82
N ILE A 18 -0.45 8.14 -15.56
CA ILE A 18 -1.66 8.51 -14.83
C ILE A 18 -1.75 10.03 -14.65
N GLY A 19 -0.67 10.68 -14.20
CA GLY A 19 -0.63 12.13 -14.06
C GLY A 19 -0.95 12.87 -15.36
N LEU A 20 -0.44 12.38 -16.50
CA LEU A 20 -0.75 12.94 -17.82
C LEU A 20 -2.20 12.67 -18.25
N ALA A 21 -2.75 11.48 -17.97
CA ALA A 21 -4.16 11.19 -18.24
C ALA A 21 -5.10 12.07 -17.41
N MET A 22 -4.74 12.34 -16.15
CA MET A 22 -5.46 13.28 -15.29
C MET A 22 -5.37 14.72 -15.82
N LEU A 23 -4.23 15.12 -16.38
CA LEU A 23 -4.06 16.41 -17.02
C LEU A 23 -4.97 16.53 -18.26
N ALA A 24 -4.95 15.51 -19.13
CA ALA A 24 -5.78 15.48 -20.34
C ALA A 24 -7.28 15.54 -20.02
N THR A 25 -7.74 14.79 -19.02
CA THR A 25 -9.13 14.82 -18.57
C THR A 25 -9.50 16.17 -17.94
N SER A 26 -8.61 16.78 -17.15
CA SER A 26 -8.83 18.10 -16.55
C SER A 26 -8.97 19.23 -17.59
N ILE A 27 -8.32 19.11 -18.75
CA ILE A 27 -8.49 20.05 -19.87
C ILE A 27 -9.92 19.99 -20.44
N TRP A 28 -10.55 18.81 -20.46
CA TRP A 28 -11.92 18.64 -20.97
C TRP A 28 -13.01 18.93 -19.94
N THR A 29 -12.82 18.56 -18.68
CA THR A 29 -13.87 18.69 -17.65
C THR A 29 -13.72 19.92 -16.76
N GLY A 30 -12.58 20.61 -16.82
CA GLY A 30 -12.21 21.69 -15.91
C GLY A 30 -11.38 21.21 -14.72
N PHE A 31 -10.65 22.14 -14.09
CA PHE A 31 -9.75 21.87 -12.97
C PHE A 31 -10.50 21.89 -11.63
N ASP A 32 -10.60 20.74 -10.97
CA ASP A 32 -10.99 20.66 -9.56
C ASP A 32 -9.75 20.75 -8.66
N ILE A 33 -9.90 21.35 -7.47
CA ILE A 33 -8.80 21.55 -6.51
C ILE A 33 -8.25 20.20 -6.05
N LYS A 34 -9.14 19.23 -5.72
CA LYS A 34 -8.71 17.89 -5.28
C LYS A 34 -8.02 17.13 -6.42
N GLY A 35 -8.57 17.20 -7.63
CA GLY A 35 -7.98 16.60 -8.83
C GLY A 35 -6.61 17.18 -9.19
N THR A 36 -6.46 18.50 -9.07
CA THR A 36 -5.21 19.20 -9.37
C THR A 36 -4.09 18.83 -8.39
N ILE A 37 -4.41 18.73 -7.09
CA ILE A 37 -3.46 18.28 -6.07
C ILE A 37 -3.02 16.84 -6.35
N LEU A 38 -3.96 15.95 -6.65
CA LEU A 38 -3.67 14.55 -6.95
C LEU A 38 -2.82 14.39 -8.22
N MET A 39 -3.13 15.15 -9.27
CA MET A 39 -2.37 15.20 -10.52
C MET A 39 -0.93 15.68 -10.27
N ALA A 40 -0.75 16.78 -9.53
CA ALA A 40 0.56 17.33 -9.22
C ALA A 40 1.41 16.33 -8.41
N ALA A 41 0.81 15.69 -7.39
CA ALA A 41 1.48 14.65 -6.62
C ALA A 41 1.90 13.47 -7.49
N CYS A 42 1.04 13.02 -8.40
CA CYS A 42 1.33 11.91 -9.31
C CYS A 42 2.50 12.22 -10.26
N LEU A 43 2.54 13.43 -10.82
CA LEU A 43 3.62 13.87 -11.71
C LEU A 43 4.96 14.04 -10.98
N VAL A 44 4.96 14.64 -9.78
CA VAL A 44 6.19 14.82 -8.98
C VAL A 44 6.75 13.46 -8.54
N LEU A 45 5.89 12.57 -8.04
CA LEU A 45 6.30 11.22 -7.66
C LEU A 45 6.78 10.42 -8.87
N GLY A 46 6.08 10.46 -10.00
CA GLY A 46 6.50 9.81 -11.23
C GLY A 46 7.86 10.30 -11.73
N ALA A 47 8.09 11.62 -11.76
CA ALA A 47 9.35 12.23 -12.18
C ALA A 47 10.51 11.88 -11.25
N THR A 48 10.29 11.86 -9.93
CA THR A 48 11.32 11.46 -8.95
C THR A 48 11.71 9.99 -9.08
N PHE A 49 10.74 9.08 -9.30
CA PHE A 49 11.03 7.66 -9.57
C PHE A 49 11.81 7.47 -10.87
N LEU A 50 11.45 8.19 -11.95
CA LEU A 50 12.19 8.18 -13.21
C LEU A 50 13.62 8.69 -13.02
N GLY A 51 13.81 9.84 -12.37
CA GLY A 51 15.13 10.42 -12.10
C GLY A 51 16.03 9.49 -11.27
N ARG A 52 15.48 8.86 -10.22
CA ARG A 52 16.20 7.88 -9.39
C ARG A 52 16.56 6.60 -10.17
N SER A 53 15.67 6.12 -11.02
CA SER A 53 15.89 4.88 -11.80
C SER A 53 16.97 5.01 -12.89
N LEU A 54 17.25 6.23 -13.34
CA LEU A 54 18.32 6.54 -14.28
C LEU A 54 19.66 6.85 -13.60
N SER A 55 19.67 7.20 -12.31
CA SER A 55 20.91 7.46 -11.57
C SER A 55 21.56 6.16 -11.07
N HIS A 56 22.80 5.93 -11.51
CA HIS A 56 23.59 4.75 -11.15
C HIS A 56 23.94 4.71 -9.65
N ALA A 57 24.23 5.87 -9.04
CA ALA A 57 24.63 5.96 -7.63
C ALA A 57 23.47 5.59 -6.70
N LEU A 58 22.30 6.20 -6.92
CA LEU A 58 21.07 5.94 -6.15
C LEU A 58 20.56 4.50 -6.33
N SER A 59 20.63 3.95 -7.54
CA SER A 59 20.22 2.57 -7.79
C SER A 59 21.15 1.54 -7.12
N ARG A 60 22.41 1.88 -6.88
CA ARG A 60 23.37 1.02 -6.18
C ARG A 60 23.21 1.10 -4.67
N GLU A 61 22.93 2.29 -4.14
CA GLU A 61 22.54 2.50 -2.74
C GLU A 61 21.24 1.76 -2.39
N ASP A 62 20.21 1.84 -3.25
CA ASP A 62 18.95 1.10 -3.07
C ASP A 62 19.18 -0.42 -3.01
N LYS A 63 20.03 -0.95 -3.90
CA LYS A 63 20.38 -2.38 -3.91
C LYS A 63 21.18 -2.80 -2.69
N LEU A 64 22.11 -1.96 -2.22
CA LEU A 64 22.88 -2.23 -1.01
C LEU A 64 22.00 -2.19 0.24
N ALA A 65 21.07 -1.22 0.33
CA ALA A 65 20.11 -1.13 1.42
C ALA A 65 19.13 -2.30 1.46
N GLU A 66 18.77 -2.89 0.31
CA GLU A 66 17.89 -4.07 0.25
C GLU A 66 18.61 -5.37 0.64
N LEU A 67 19.91 -5.47 0.36
CA LEU A 67 20.75 -6.62 0.71
C LEU A 67 21.24 -6.60 2.16
N ASP A 68 21.15 -5.46 2.85
CA ASP A 68 21.51 -5.37 4.26
C ASP A 68 20.55 -6.20 5.12
N GLU A 69 21.11 -7.22 5.78
CA GLU A 69 20.38 -8.15 6.65
C GLU A 69 19.60 -7.41 7.73
N ARG A 70 20.13 -6.30 8.25
CA ARG A 70 19.45 -5.48 9.25
C ARG A 70 18.17 -4.87 8.70
N ASN A 71 18.21 -4.33 7.48
CA ASN A 71 17.03 -3.77 6.83
C ASN A 71 15.99 -4.84 6.51
N ARG A 72 16.44 -6.03 6.12
CA ARG A 72 15.56 -7.18 5.87
C ARG A 72 14.84 -7.62 7.16
N LEU A 73 15.55 -7.69 8.28
CA LEU A 73 14.98 -7.99 9.60
C LEU A 73 13.97 -6.91 10.03
N VAL A 74 14.32 -5.63 9.88
CA VAL A 74 13.42 -4.51 10.19
C VAL A 74 12.15 -4.58 9.33
N LYS A 75 12.29 -4.88 8.02
CA LYS A 75 11.15 -5.01 7.09
C LYS A 75 10.24 -6.18 7.44
N LEU A 76 10.80 -7.31 7.88
CA LEU A 76 10.01 -8.46 8.33
C LEU A 76 9.29 -8.13 9.65
N ARG A 77 9.98 -7.51 10.60
CA ARG A 77 9.39 -7.09 11.88
C ARG A 77 8.31 -6.04 11.71
N SER A 78 8.50 -5.07 10.81
CA SER A 78 7.49 -4.05 10.52
C SER A 78 6.26 -4.64 9.82
N LYS A 79 6.45 -5.57 8.88
CA LYS A 79 5.33 -6.29 8.24
C LYS A 79 4.53 -7.13 9.24
N SER A 80 5.22 -7.86 10.12
CA SER A 80 4.57 -8.64 11.18
C SER A 80 3.80 -7.71 12.13
N ALA A 81 4.41 -6.62 12.59
CA ALA A 81 3.73 -5.65 13.43
C ALA A 81 2.51 -5.03 12.73
N ALA A 82 2.62 -4.69 11.44
CA ALA A 82 1.50 -4.15 10.65
C ALA A 82 0.34 -5.14 10.54
N LEU A 83 0.62 -6.44 10.37
CA LEU A 83 -0.41 -7.49 10.39
C LEU A 83 -1.12 -7.52 11.74
N THR A 84 -0.37 -7.57 12.85
CA THR A 84 -0.95 -7.57 14.20
C THR A 84 -1.79 -6.32 14.45
N TRP A 85 -1.30 -5.12 14.08
CA TRP A 85 -2.06 -3.88 14.20
C TRP A 85 -3.34 -3.88 13.35
N SER A 86 -3.26 -4.39 12.13
CA SER A 86 -4.43 -4.49 11.25
C SER A 86 -5.49 -5.45 11.78
N GLN A 87 -5.08 -6.54 12.44
CA GLN A 87 -5.99 -7.46 13.13
C GLN A 87 -6.69 -6.80 14.31
N TRP A 88 -5.94 -6.08 15.16
CA TRP A 88 -6.50 -5.32 16.27
C TRP A 88 -7.49 -4.26 15.79
N LEU A 89 -7.17 -3.56 14.70
CA LEU A 89 -8.07 -2.60 14.08
C LEU A 89 -9.35 -3.28 13.56
N CYS A 90 -9.24 -4.42 12.86
CA CYS A 90 -10.39 -5.18 12.40
C CYS A 90 -11.28 -5.66 13.56
N LEU A 91 -10.67 -6.11 14.67
CA LEU A 91 -11.40 -6.48 15.89
C LEU A 91 -12.13 -5.29 16.51
N ALA A 92 -11.48 -4.12 16.58
CA ALA A 92 -12.11 -2.91 17.08
C ALA A 92 -13.31 -2.50 16.21
N LEU A 93 -13.18 -2.56 14.89
CA LEU A 93 -14.26 -2.27 13.94
C LEU A 93 -15.41 -3.30 14.01
N LEU A 94 -15.09 -4.57 14.24
CA LEU A 94 -16.09 -5.62 14.48
C LEU A 94 -16.94 -5.31 15.71
N ILE A 95 -16.30 -4.97 16.84
CA ILE A 95 -17.00 -4.60 18.07
C ILE A 95 -17.84 -3.34 17.85
N LEU A 96 -17.26 -2.34 17.20
CA LEU A 96 -17.95 -1.08 16.89
C LEU A 96 -19.16 -1.29 15.99
N SER A 97 -19.10 -2.20 15.01
CA SER A 97 -20.21 -2.50 14.10
C SER A 97 -21.46 -3.02 14.81
N ARG A 98 -21.31 -3.52 16.04
CA ARG A 98 -22.37 -4.11 16.85
C ARG A 98 -23.07 -3.12 17.80
N LEU A 99 -22.48 -1.95 18.04
CA LEU A 99 -23.01 -0.93 18.95
C LEU A 99 -24.16 -0.07 18.35
N PRO A 100 -24.14 0.35 17.08
CA PRO A 100 -25.11 1.30 16.54
C PRO A 100 -26.30 0.63 15.84
N VAL A 101 -26.72 -0.57 16.26
CA VAL A 101 -27.82 -1.34 15.64
C VAL A 101 -29.13 -0.53 15.57
N GLY A 102 -29.32 0.44 16.46
CA GLY A 102 -30.46 1.37 16.44
C GLY A 102 -30.37 2.53 15.44
N LEU A 103 -29.20 2.83 14.87
CA LEU A 103 -28.96 4.03 14.03
C LEU A 103 -28.87 3.71 12.53
N PHE A 104 -28.17 2.65 12.14
CA PHE A 104 -27.89 2.32 10.73
C PHE A 104 -28.76 1.18 10.18
N GLY A 105 -29.63 0.59 11.01
CA GLY A 105 -30.45 -0.57 10.65
C GLY A 105 -29.68 -1.90 10.77
N ARG A 106 -30.43 -2.96 11.07
CA ARG A 106 -29.87 -4.29 11.41
C ARG A 106 -29.11 -4.92 10.23
N GLU A 107 -29.57 -4.71 9.00
CA GLU A 107 -28.96 -5.29 7.79
C GLU A 107 -27.56 -4.72 7.52
N ILE A 108 -27.36 -3.40 7.67
CA ILE A 108 -26.06 -2.75 7.42
C ILE A 108 -25.05 -3.17 8.49
N CYS A 109 -25.47 -3.21 9.77
CA CYS A 109 -24.63 -3.73 10.84
C CYS A 109 -24.23 -5.19 10.60
N ALA A 110 -25.17 -6.05 10.19
CA ALA A 110 -24.87 -7.45 9.88
C ALA A 110 -23.88 -7.59 8.72
N ALA A 111 -24.06 -6.83 7.63
CA ALA A 111 -23.15 -6.84 6.49
C ALA A 111 -21.73 -6.38 6.89
N LEU A 112 -21.61 -5.31 7.69
CA LEU A 112 -20.32 -4.82 8.18
C LEU A 112 -19.63 -5.84 9.10
N THR A 113 -20.38 -6.49 9.99
CA THR A 113 -19.83 -7.54 10.86
C THR A 113 -19.29 -8.71 10.03
N ILE A 114 -20.02 -9.15 9.00
CA ILE A 114 -19.56 -10.22 8.11
C ILE A 114 -18.30 -9.80 7.34
N ALA A 115 -18.28 -8.59 6.79
CA ALA A 115 -17.15 -8.08 6.01
C ALA A 115 -15.86 -7.98 6.85
N PHE A 116 -15.92 -7.34 8.02
CA PHE A 116 -14.77 -7.24 8.91
C PHE A 116 -14.38 -8.60 9.52
N GLY A 117 -15.35 -9.50 9.72
CA GLY A 117 -15.11 -10.86 10.21
C GLY A 117 -14.31 -11.68 9.20
N LEU A 118 -14.68 -11.61 7.92
CA LEU A 118 -13.93 -12.25 6.83
C LEU A 118 -12.52 -11.65 6.68
N MET A 119 -12.39 -10.33 6.76
CA MET A 119 -11.08 -9.66 6.69
C MET A 119 -10.17 -10.09 7.85
N TYR A 120 -10.71 -10.15 9.07
CA TYR A 120 -9.98 -10.64 10.24
C TYR A 120 -9.54 -12.10 10.06
N LEU A 121 -10.42 -12.97 9.54
CA LEU A 121 -10.11 -14.37 9.29
C LEU A 121 -8.98 -14.52 8.26
N ILE A 122 -8.99 -13.76 7.17
CA ILE A 122 -7.91 -13.76 6.17
C ILE A 122 -6.59 -13.35 6.82
N LEU A 123 -6.59 -12.25 7.60
CA LEU A 123 -5.40 -11.77 8.30
C LEU A 123 -4.84 -12.82 9.27
N PHE A 124 -5.72 -13.50 10.01
CA PHE A 124 -5.33 -14.55 10.95
C PHE A 124 -4.74 -15.77 10.23
N VAL A 125 -5.36 -16.24 9.16
CA VAL A 125 -4.84 -17.36 8.35
C VAL A 125 -3.49 -17.00 7.73
N THR A 126 -3.32 -15.78 7.23
CA THR A 126 -2.01 -15.35 6.68
C THR A 126 -0.90 -15.32 7.73
N GLU A 127 -1.22 -14.95 8.98
CA GLU A 127 -0.27 -14.99 10.08
C GLU A 127 0.11 -16.43 10.45
N LEU A 128 -0.86 -17.35 10.51
CA LEU A 128 -0.61 -18.78 10.74
C LEU A 128 0.28 -19.40 9.66
N ILE A 129 0.03 -19.10 8.39
CA ILE A 129 0.86 -19.58 7.28
C ILE A 129 2.28 -19.01 7.39
N ALA A 130 2.41 -17.72 7.73
CA ALA A 130 3.71 -17.09 7.91
C ALA A 130 4.50 -17.75 9.05
N LEU A 131 3.87 -17.98 10.21
CA LEU A 131 4.46 -18.69 11.34
C LEU A 131 4.91 -20.09 10.94
N ALA A 132 4.02 -20.89 10.34
CA ALA A 132 4.35 -22.26 9.90
C ALA A 132 5.50 -22.31 8.87
N TYR A 133 5.60 -21.32 7.99
CA TYR A 133 6.69 -21.24 7.01
C TYR A 133 8.04 -20.87 7.63
N PHE A 134 8.05 -19.94 8.58
CA PHE A 134 9.29 -19.53 9.26
C PHE A 134 9.77 -20.58 10.27
N ASP A 135 8.88 -21.23 11.00
CA ASP A 135 9.24 -22.33 11.92
C ASP A 135 9.87 -23.52 11.18
N ARG A 136 9.45 -23.82 9.95
CA ARG A 136 10.07 -24.88 9.15
C ARG A 136 11.47 -24.55 8.61
N LYS A 137 11.90 -23.30 8.70
CA LYS A 137 13.21 -22.84 8.22
C LYS A 137 14.25 -22.62 9.33
N LEU A 138 13.81 -22.63 10.58
CA LEU A 138 14.65 -22.66 11.78
C LEU A 138 15.08 -24.11 12.08
#